data_AF-A0A6P1X081-F1
#
_entry.id   AF-A0A6P1X081-F1
#
_cell.length_a   1.000
_cell.length_b   1.000
_cell.length_c   1.000
_cell.angle_alpha   90.00
_cell.angle_beta   90.00
_cell.angle_gamma   90.00
#
_symmetry.space_group_name_H-M   'P 1'
#
loop_
_entity.id
_entity.type
_entity.pdbx_description
1 polymer ?
#
loop_
_entity_poly.entity_id
_entity_poly.type
_entity_poly.pdbx_seq_one_letter_code
_entity_poly.pdbx_strand_id
1 'polypeptide(L)'
;MNILIGILLSLFIFVTGVLFMKFNNTFWNNPLLLIFKNRAYVNQITGKSLIILSLVYFVIAILYHWTVSNLAVLYGVLILLDFIVVGFMIHTKNRKNIKVQ
;
A
#
# COMPACT_ATOMS: atom_id res chain seq x y z
N MET A 1 -23.74 -1.13 12.01
CA MET A 1 -23.01 -1.52 10.78
C MET A 1 -22.18 -0.32 10.34
N ASN A 2 -20.86 -0.37 10.51
CA ASN A 2 -19.99 0.81 10.38
C ASN A 2 -19.34 0.92 9.00
N ILE A 3 -20.14 0.68 7.96
CA ILE A 3 -19.69 0.69 6.56
C ILE A 3 -19.06 2.03 6.18
N LEU A 4 -19.60 3.15 6.69
CA LEU A 4 -19.04 4.49 6.44
C LEU A 4 -17.55 4.57 6.82
N ILE A 5 -17.16 3.99 7.96
CA ILE A 5 -15.76 3.97 8.41
C ILE A 5 -14.92 3.11 7.47
N GLY A 6 -15.44 1.97 7.03
CA GLY A 6 -14.80 1.11 6.04
C GLY A 6 -14.54 1.84 4.72
N ILE A 7 -15.53 2.59 4.23
CA ILE A 7 -15.41 3.41 3.01
C ILE A 7 -14.37 4.52 3.20
N LEU A 8 -14.39 5.23 4.33
CA LEU A 8 -13.43 6.29 4.62
C LEU A 8 -11.99 5.76 4.68
N LEU A 9 -11.78 4.62 5.35
CA LEU A 9 -10.47 3.97 5.40
C LEU A 9 -10.02 3.51 4.01
N SER A 10 -10.91 2.94 3.21
CA SER A 10 -10.61 2.58 1.82
C SER A 10 -10.18 3.79 0.99
N LEU A 11 -10.92 4.89 1.07
CA LEU A 11 -10.60 6.14 0.38
C LEU A 11 -9.25 6.69 0.83
N PHE A 12 -8.95 6.59 2.13
CA PHE A 12 -7.66 7.01 2.66
C PHE A 12 -6.49 6.18 2.08
N ILE A 13 -6.63 4.85 1.98
CA ILE A 13 -5.63 3.99 1.31
C ILE A 13 -5.46 4.43 -0.16
N PHE A 14 -6.57 4.63 -0.87
CA PHE A 14 -6.56 5.02 -2.28
C PHE A 14 -5.83 6.35 -2.49
N VAL A 15 -6.20 7.38 -1.72
CA VAL A 15 -5.57 8.70 -1.78
C VAL A 15 -4.08 8.59 -1.47
N THR A 16 -3.69 7.80 -0.48
CA THR A 16 -2.27 7.58 -0.15
C THR A 16 -1.52 6.95 -1.33
N GLY A 17 -2.12 5.96 -2.00
CA GLY A 17 -1.54 5.34 -3.19
C GLY A 17 -1.38 6.31 -4.35
N VAL A 18 -2.39 7.14 -4.62
CA VAL A 18 -2.33 8.20 -5.64
C VAL A 18 -1.24 9.23 -5.32
N LEU A 19 -1.11 9.62 -4.05
CA LEU A 19 -0.08 10.57 -3.60
C LEU A 19 1.33 10.00 -3.81
N PHE A 20 1.57 8.73 -3.49
CA PHE A 20 2.86 8.09 -3.80
C PHE A 20 3.16 8.07 -5.30
N MET A 21 2.18 7.83 -6.16
CA MET A 21 2.39 7.85 -7.61
C MET A 21 2.63 9.27 -8.14
N LYS A 22 1.87 10.26 -7.67
CA LYS A 22 1.95 11.66 -8.13
C LYS A 22 3.23 12.35 -7.65
N PHE A 23 3.66 12.09 -6.42
CA PHE A 23 4.86 12.67 -5.81
C PHE A 23 6.02 11.66 -5.79
N ASN A 24 6.13 10.85 -6.83
CA ASN A 24 7.10 9.75 -6.90
C ASN A 24 8.56 10.20 -6.81
N ASN A 25 8.88 11.43 -7.22
CA ASN A 25 10.23 12.01 -7.17
C ASN A 25 10.46 12.94 -5.97
N THR A 26 9.43 13.24 -5.19
CA THR A 26 9.50 14.20 -4.07
C THR A 26 9.83 13.48 -2.75
N PHE A 27 10.26 14.21 -1.72
CA PHE A 27 10.58 13.67 -0.37
C PHE A 27 9.33 13.17 0.38
N TRP A 28 8.47 12.37 -0.25
CA TRP A 28 7.28 11.81 0.36
C TRP A 28 7.62 10.52 1.14
N ASN A 29 6.97 10.36 2.29
CA ASN A 29 7.31 9.43 3.37
C ASN A 29 6.92 7.97 3.07
N ASN A 30 7.47 7.36 2.03
CA ASN A 30 7.35 5.92 1.85
C ASN A 30 8.37 5.20 2.76
N PRO A 31 7.94 4.40 3.75
CA PRO A 31 8.84 3.72 4.69
C PRO A 31 9.86 2.81 4.00
N LEU A 32 9.51 2.24 2.84
CA LEU A 32 10.40 1.37 2.08
C LEU A 32 11.64 2.10 1.54
N LEU A 33 11.63 3.43 1.49
CA LEU A 33 12.78 4.24 1.07
C LEU A 33 13.95 4.20 2.07
N LEU A 34 13.69 3.78 3.32
CA LEU A 34 14.75 3.51 4.30
C LEU A 34 15.65 2.34 3.85
N ILE A 35 15.11 1.42 3.06
CA ILE A 35 15.78 0.20 2.59
C ILE A 35 16.17 0.33 1.11
N PHE A 36 15.27 0.88 0.27
CA PHE A 36 15.44 0.96 -1.18
C PHE A 36 15.59 2.40 -1.66
N LYS A 37 16.77 2.74 -2.19
CA LYS A 37 17.12 4.13 -2.55
C LYS A 37 16.49 4.66 -3.85
N ASN A 38 15.96 3.79 -4.73
CA ASN A 38 15.33 4.23 -5.98
C ASN A 38 13.91 4.75 -5.73
N ARG A 39 13.83 6.04 -5.41
CA ARG A 39 12.61 6.71 -4.96
C ARG A 39 11.45 6.61 -5.94
N ALA A 40 11.69 6.99 -7.19
CA ALA A 40 10.68 6.98 -8.25
C ALA A 40 10.04 5.60 -8.38
N TYR A 41 10.88 4.57 -8.45
CA TYR A 41 10.45 3.19 -8.61
C TYR A 41 9.69 2.66 -7.39
N VAL A 42 10.23 2.86 -6.19
CA VAL A 42 9.64 2.40 -4.93
C VAL A 42 8.27 3.04 -4.71
N ASN A 43 8.16 4.37 -4.89
CA ASN A 43 6.91 5.09 -4.76
C ASN A 43 5.88 4.68 -5.81
N GLN A 44 6.30 4.47 -7.06
CA GLN A 44 5.38 4.06 -8.12
C GLN A 44 4.82 2.65 -7.89
N ILE A 45 5.63 1.69 -7.44
CA ILE A 45 5.16 0.34 -7.13
C ILE A 45 4.27 0.34 -5.89
N THR A 46 4.72 0.98 -4.81
CA THR A 46 3.96 1.06 -3.56
C THR A 46 2.61 1.72 -3.79
N GLY A 47 2.58 2.83 -4.54
CA GLY A 47 1.33 3.53 -4.84
C GLY A 47 0.34 2.69 -5.65
N LYS A 48 0.83 1.94 -6.65
CA LYS A 48 -0.01 0.97 -7.39
C LYS A 48 -0.56 -0.13 -6.48
N SER A 49 0.28 -0.66 -5.58
CA SER A 49 -0.12 -1.70 -4.62
C SER A 49 -1.21 -1.19 -3.68
N LEU A 50 -1.06 0.02 -3.13
CA LEU A 50 -2.08 0.63 -2.28
C LEU A 50 -3.39 0.90 -3.01
N ILE A 51 -3.38 1.28 -4.29
CA ILE A 51 -4.62 1.41 -5.07
C ILE A 51 -5.34 0.07 -5.16
N ILE A 52 -4.62 -1.03 -5.44
CA ILE A 52 -5.20 -2.37 -5.47
C ILE A 52 -5.72 -2.76 -4.08
N LEU A 53 -4.93 -2.52 -3.04
CA LEU A 53 -5.30 -2.80 -1.66
C LEU A 53 -6.54 -2.02 -1.23
N SER A 54 -6.71 -0.78 -1.70
CA SER A 54 -7.89 0.02 -1.40
C SER A 54 -9.17 -0.66 -1.92
N LEU A 55 -9.13 -1.21 -3.15
CA LEU A 55 -10.26 -1.94 -3.71
C LEU A 55 -10.54 -3.23 -2.93
N VAL A 56 -9.50 -3.98 -2.56
CA VAL A 56 -9.63 -5.18 -1.73
C VAL A 56 -10.25 -4.86 -0.38
N TYR A 57 -9.76 -3.80 0.29
CA TYR A 57 -10.27 -3.35 1.57
C TYR A 57 -11.74 -2.92 1.46
N PHE A 58 -12.11 -2.17 0.41
CA PHE A 58 -13.49 -1.76 0.15
C PHE A 58 -14.45 -2.95 0.05
N VAL A 59 -14.08 -3.96 -0.74
CA VAL A 59 -14.89 -5.18 -0.92
C VAL A 59 -15.06 -5.90 0.41
N ILE A 60 -13.98 -6.10 1.17
CA ILE A 60 -14.06 -6.76 2.49
C ILE A 60 -14.93 -5.95 3.46
N ALA A 61 -14.82 -4.62 3.45
CA ALA A 61 -15.58 -3.74 4.34
C ALA A 61 -17.10 -3.79 4.09
N ILE A 62 -17.54 -4.07 2.85
CA ILE A 62 -18.96 -4.17 2.47
C ILE A 62 -19.54 -5.57 2.74
N LEU A 63 -18.74 -6.62 2.56
CA LEU A 63 -19.23 -8.01 2.61
C LEU A 63 -19.57 -8.51 4.01
N TYR A 64 -19.05 -7.90 5.08
CA TYR A 64 -19.23 -8.40 6.45
C TYR A 64 -19.72 -7.33 7.44
N HIS A 65 -20.30 -7.79 8.55
CA HIS A 65 -20.71 -6.94 9.65
C HIS A 65 -19.53 -6.66 10.60
N TRP A 66 -18.81 -5.57 10.33
CA TRP A 66 -17.64 -5.19 11.13
C TRP A 66 -17.96 -4.25 12.29
N THR A 67 -17.20 -4.41 13.37
CA THR A 67 -17.01 -3.38 14.41
C THR A 67 -15.93 -2.38 13.96
N VAL A 68 -15.88 -1.18 14.57
CA VAL A 68 -14.83 -0.19 14.27
C VAL A 68 -13.44 -0.75 14.56
N SER A 69 -13.28 -1.43 15.70
CA SER A 69 -12.01 -2.02 16.11
C SER A 69 -11.50 -3.03 15.11
N ASN A 70 -12.38 -3.92 14.59
CA ASN A 70 -11.97 -4.92 13.62
C ASN A 70 -11.55 -4.29 12.28
N LEU A 71 -12.24 -3.24 11.83
CA LEU A 71 -11.83 -2.47 10.63
C LEU A 71 -10.45 -1.83 10.82
N ALA A 72 -10.22 -1.18 11.96
CA ALA A 72 -8.93 -0.54 12.25
C ALA A 72 -7.78 -1.56 12.30
N VAL A 73 -8.00 -2.72 12.92
CA VAL A 73 -7.01 -3.82 12.96
C VAL A 73 -6.76 -4.35 11.55
N LEU A 74 -7.81 -4.63 10.78
CA LEU A 74 -7.70 -5.11 9.40
C LEU A 74 -6.91 -4.12 8.54
N TYR A 75 -7.20 -2.82 8.67
CA TYR A 75 -6.49 -1.75 7.96
C TYR A 75 -4.99 -1.81 8.26
N GLY A 76 -4.61 -1.87 9.53
CA GLY A 76 -3.21 -1.92 9.93
C GLY A 76 -2.48 -3.18 9.43
N VAL A 77 -3.12 -4.35 9.58
CA VAL A 77 -2.56 -5.63 9.14
C VAL A 77 -2.35 -5.65 7.63
N LEU A 78 -3.34 -5.22 6.85
CA LEU A 78 -3.24 -5.24 5.39
C LEU A 78 -2.19 -4.27 4.85
N ILE A 79 -2.08 -3.08 5.43
CA ILE A 79 -1.02 -2.12 5.07
C ILE A 79 0.37 -2.68 5.38
N LEU A 80 0.54 -3.31 6.53
CA LEU A 80 1.81 -3.92 6.90
C LEU A 80 2.18 -5.09 5.97
N LEU A 81 1.23 -5.95 5.64
CA LEU A 81 1.43 -7.03 4.67
C LEU A 81 1.76 -6.50 3.27
N ASP A 82 1.08 -5.45 2.82
CA ASP A 82 1.35 -4.81 1.53
C ASP A 82 2.80 -4.31 1.45
N PHE A 83 3.29 -3.62 2.48
CA PHE A 83 4.68 -3.17 2.51
C PHE A 83 5.68 -4.33 2.49
N ILE A 84 5.40 -5.44 3.17
CA ILE A 84 6.27 -6.63 3.12
C ILE A 84 6.30 -7.21 1.71
N VAL A 85 5.13 -7.38 1.07
CA VAL A 85 5.01 -7.92 -0.29
C VAL A 85 5.72 -7.02 -1.30
N VAL A 86 5.46 -5.72 -1.26
CA VAL A 86 6.12 -4.73 -2.13
C VAL A 86 7.63 -4.74 -1.91
N GLY A 87 8.09 -4.76 -0.65
CA GLY A 87 9.50 -4.85 -0.31
C GLY A 87 10.17 -6.10 -0.91
N PHE A 88 9.51 -7.25 -0.81
CA PHE A 88 10.01 -8.51 -1.40
C PHE A 88 10.05 -8.45 -2.94
N MET A 89 9.02 -7.88 -3.57
CA MET A 89 8.99 -7.68 -5.02
C MET A 89 10.14 -6.79 -5.52
N ILE A 90 10.44 -5.70 -4.80
CA ILE A 90 11.53 -4.80 -5.14
C ILE A 90 12.88 -5.51 -4.95
N HIS A 91 13.06 -6.22 -3.82
CA HIS A 91 14.29 -6.97 -3.56
C HIS A 91 14.59 -8.03 -4.62
N THR A 92 13.58 -8.82 -5.00
CA THR A 92 13.72 -9.89 -6.01
C THR A 92 14.02 -9.34 -7.40
N LYS A 93 13.39 -8.23 -7.82
CA LYS A 93 13.72 -7.58 -9.10
C LYS A 93 15.12 -6.99 -9.12
N ASN A 94 15.59 -6.36 -8.04
CA ASN A 94 16.96 -5.85 -7.96
C ASN A 94 18.00 -6.97 -8.07
N ARG A 95 17.79 -8.14 -7.44
CA ARG A 95 18.70 -9.28 -7.62
C ARG A 95 18.75 -9.80 -9.05
N LYS A 96 17.63 -9.80 -9.77
CA LYS A 96 17.57 -10.28 -11.16
C LYS A 96 18.35 -9.35 -12.11
N ASN A 97 18.30 -8.04 -11.91
CA ASN A 97 19.05 -7.09 -12.73
C ASN A 97 20.58 -7.13 -12.52
N ILE A 98 21.06 -7.59 -11.36
CA ILE A 98 22.51 -7.74 -11.08
C ILE A 98 23.10 -8.97 -11.78
N LYS A 99 22.28 -9.98 -12.12
CA LYS A 99 22.77 -11.22 -12.76
C LYS A 99 22.78 -11.19 -14.30
N VAL A 100 22.36 -10.08 -14.91
CA VAL A 100 22.20 -9.95 -16.38
C VAL A 100 23.17 -8.90 -16.96
N GLN A 101 24.14 -8.44 -16.17
CA GLN A 101 25.28 -7.66 -16.64
C GLN A 101 26.55 -8.50 -16.55
#